data_AF-A0A2P8EZL4-F1
#
_entry.id   AF-A0A2P8EZL4-F1
#
_cell.length_a   1.000
_cell.length_b   1.000
_cell.length_c   1.000
_cell.angle_alpha   90.00
_cell.angle_beta   90.00
_cell.angle_gamma   90.00
#
_symmetry.space_group_name_H-M   'P 1'
#
loop_
_entity.id
_entity.type
_entity.pdbx_description
1 polymer ?
#
loop_
_entity_poly.entity_id
_entity_poly.type
_entity_poly.pdbx_seq_one_letter_code
_entity_poly.pdbx_strand_id
1 'polypeptide(L)'
;MSSAHSQAEIAQDERAVKANLQLSKLQVMFHLQADKRLIYVGVQPTVALRYLTRLVAARPRVLRNHIRRIYLAIQCADSDRLTGALIDLLLVLRGRGQFLVDRLVKQSGPLLQSEHRTAIKKAIDTRDLSRLAELPLDFAVLSNGRCMQFSRQKVH
;
A
#
# COMPACT_ATOMS: atom_id res chain seq x y z
N MET A 1 -15.47 28.18 -40.17
CA MET A 1 -16.22 26.95 -39.83
C MET A 1 -15.36 25.68 -39.72
N SER A 2 -14.10 25.67 -40.17
CA SER A 2 -13.19 24.51 -40.07
C SER A 2 -12.68 24.21 -38.64
N SER A 3 -12.51 25.24 -37.79
CA SER A 3 -11.95 25.06 -36.43
C SER A 3 -12.86 24.30 -35.45
N ALA A 4 -14.18 24.38 -35.60
CA ALA A 4 -15.13 23.74 -34.68
C ALA A 4 -15.25 22.22 -34.93
N HIS A 5 -15.15 21.78 -36.19
CA HIS A 5 -15.16 20.36 -36.54
C HIS A 5 -13.91 19.64 -36.05
N SER A 6 -12.74 20.28 -36.20
CA SER A 6 -11.47 19.74 -35.70
C SER A 6 -11.44 19.64 -34.17
N GLN A 7 -11.99 20.64 -33.45
CA GLN A 7 -12.08 20.59 -31.98
C GLN A 7 -13.06 19.52 -31.47
N ALA A 8 -14.16 19.26 -32.19
CA ALA A 8 -15.14 18.23 -31.83
C ALA A 8 -14.58 16.81 -32.01
N GLU A 9 -13.83 16.55 -33.08
CA GLU A 9 -13.15 15.26 -33.31
C GLU A 9 -12.07 14.99 -32.27
N ILE A 10 -11.24 15.99 -31.95
CA ILE A 10 -10.22 15.88 -30.89
C ILE A 10 -10.88 15.59 -29.53
N ALA A 11 -12.00 16.27 -29.22
CA ALA A 11 -12.73 16.04 -27.97
C ALA A 11 -13.39 14.66 -27.89
N GLN A 12 -13.81 14.09 -29.02
CA GLN A 12 -14.36 12.73 -29.10
C GLN A 12 -13.28 11.66 -28.93
N ASP A 13 -12.13 11.84 -29.57
CA ASP A 13 -10.98 10.94 -29.44
C ASP A 13 -10.44 10.93 -28.00
N GLU A 14 -10.31 12.10 -27.37
CA GLU A 14 -9.93 12.20 -25.95
C GLU A 14 -10.90 11.45 -25.01
N ARG A 15 -12.21 11.46 -25.30
CA ARG A 15 -13.20 10.73 -24.50
C ARG A 15 -13.03 9.23 -24.64
N ALA A 16 -12.79 8.75 -25.86
CA ALA A 16 -12.55 7.32 -26.12
C ALA A 16 -11.28 6.82 -25.42
N VAL A 17 -10.18 7.58 -25.49
CA VAL A 17 -8.93 7.27 -24.79
C VAL A 17 -9.13 7.25 -23.27
N LYS A 18 -9.84 8.24 -22.72
CA LYS A 18 -10.18 8.28 -21.28
C LYS A 18 -11.03 7.07 -20.86
N ALA A 19 -12.01 6.67 -21.66
CA ALA A 19 -12.85 5.50 -21.39
C ALA A 19 -12.03 4.19 -21.36
N ASN A 20 -11.16 3.99 -22.35
CA ASN A 20 -10.26 2.84 -22.41
C ASN A 20 -9.32 2.77 -21.20
N LEU A 21 -8.81 3.93 -20.75
CA LEU A 21 -7.99 4.00 -19.54
C LEU A 21 -8.78 3.65 -18.26
N GLN A 22 -10.06 4.02 -18.17
CA GLN A 22 -10.90 3.62 -17.03
C GLN A 22 -11.21 2.12 -17.04
N LEU A 23 -11.52 1.56 -18.22
CA LEU A 23 -11.74 0.12 -18.37
C LEU A 23 -10.49 -0.68 -17.96
N SER A 24 -9.30 -0.26 -18.37
CA SER A 24 -8.07 -0.95 -17.99
C SER A 24 -7.82 -0.89 -16.47
N LYS A 25 -8.11 0.24 -15.80
CA LYS A 25 -8.05 0.35 -14.34
C LYS A 25 -9.03 -0.59 -13.65
N LEU A 26 -10.28 -0.67 -14.14
CA LEU A 26 -11.29 -1.58 -13.61
C LEU A 26 -10.87 -3.04 -13.76
N GLN A 27 -10.36 -3.42 -14.94
CA GLN A 27 -9.82 -4.76 -15.17
C GLN A 27 -8.74 -5.11 -14.15
N VAL A 28 -7.79 -4.21 -13.86
CA VAL A 28 -6.76 -4.44 -12.84
C VAL A 28 -7.39 -4.73 -11.47
N MET A 29 -8.44 -3.99 -11.08
CA MET A 29 -9.13 -4.21 -9.80
C MET A 29 -9.82 -5.57 -9.74
N PHE A 30 -10.52 -5.97 -10.80
CA PHE A 30 -11.16 -7.29 -10.89
C PHE A 30 -10.14 -8.42 -10.81
N HIS A 31 -9.04 -8.33 -11.58
CA HIS A 31 -7.96 -9.31 -11.52
C HIS A 31 -7.36 -9.40 -10.12
N LEU A 32 -7.14 -8.27 -9.44
CA LEU A 32 -6.60 -8.28 -8.07
C LEU A 32 -7.53 -8.97 -7.09
N GLN A 33 -8.85 -8.83 -7.22
CA GLN A 33 -9.81 -9.51 -6.34
C GLN A 33 -9.85 -11.02 -6.59
N ALA A 34 -9.84 -11.44 -7.85
CA ALA A 34 -9.89 -12.85 -8.23
C ALA A 34 -8.55 -13.59 -7.96
N ASP A 35 -7.43 -12.89 -8.13
CA ASP A 35 -6.10 -13.48 -8.01
C ASP A 35 -5.73 -13.77 -6.54
N LYS A 36 -5.41 -15.04 -6.27
CA LYS A 36 -5.00 -15.53 -4.95
C LYS A 36 -3.50 -15.37 -4.69
N ARG A 37 -2.70 -15.03 -5.69
CA ARG A 37 -1.25 -14.85 -5.56
C ARG A 37 -0.90 -13.64 -4.67
N LEU A 38 0.25 -13.75 -4.00
CA LEU A 38 0.80 -12.65 -3.20
C LEU A 38 1.53 -11.62 -4.05
N ILE A 39 2.16 -12.07 -5.14
CA ILE A 39 2.91 -11.21 -6.06
C ILE A 39 2.02 -10.89 -7.25
N TYR A 40 1.93 -9.60 -7.58
CA TYR A 40 1.20 -9.12 -8.73
C TYR A 40 2.04 -9.27 -10.00
N VAL A 41 1.41 -9.72 -11.09
CA VAL A 41 2.08 -9.99 -12.38
C VAL A 41 1.40 -9.22 -13.53
N GLY A 42 0.77 -8.08 -13.23
CA GLY A 42 0.09 -7.27 -14.24
C GLY A 42 0.88 -6.03 -14.66
N VAL A 43 0.35 -5.34 -15.66
CA VAL A 43 1.03 -4.21 -16.35
C VAL A 43 0.85 -2.85 -15.67
N GLN A 44 0.00 -2.73 -14.65
CA GLN A 44 -0.30 -1.45 -13.97
C GLN A 44 -0.12 -1.55 -12.45
N PRO A 45 1.13 -1.72 -11.95
CA PRO A 45 1.40 -1.95 -10.53
C PRO A 45 1.02 -0.74 -9.64
N THR A 46 1.14 0.49 -10.15
CA THR A 46 0.76 1.70 -9.40
C THR A 46 -0.75 1.80 -9.18
N VAL A 47 -1.56 1.44 -10.19
CA VAL A 47 -3.02 1.36 -10.07
C VAL A 47 -3.41 0.28 -9.07
N ALA A 48 -2.75 -0.88 -9.17
CA ALA A 48 -2.95 -1.99 -8.26
C ALA A 48 -2.60 -1.61 -6.80
N LEU A 49 -1.53 -0.83 -6.59
CA LEU A 49 -1.07 -0.41 -5.26
C LEU A 49 -2.05 0.56 -4.62
N ARG A 50 -2.55 1.50 -5.43
CA ARG A 50 -3.60 2.42 -4.99
C ARG A 50 -4.89 1.69 -4.62
N TYR A 51 -5.25 0.65 -5.37
CA TYR A 51 -6.42 -0.17 -5.07
C TYR A 51 -6.23 -0.99 -3.78
N LEU A 52 -5.10 -1.70 -3.63
CA LEU A 52 -4.79 -2.47 -2.42
C LEU A 52 -4.70 -1.60 -1.16
N THR A 53 -4.20 -0.38 -1.29
CA THR A 53 -4.18 0.61 -0.20
C THR A 53 -5.60 0.89 0.31
N ARG A 54 -6.56 1.11 -0.59
CA ARG A 54 -7.98 1.27 -0.22
C ARG A 54 -8.59 -0.02 0.35
N LEU A 55 -8.22 -1.17 -0.21
CA LEU A 55 -8.72 -2.46 0.24
C LEU A 55 -8.23 -2.83 1.64
N VAL A 56 -7.01 -2.46 2.01
CA VAL A 56 -6.48 -2.59 3.38
C VAL A 56 -7.28 -1.72 4.34
N ALA A 57 -7.52 -0.45 3.99
CA ALA A 57 -8.32 0.45 4.81
C ALA A 57 -9.74 -0.09 5.04
N ALA A 58 -10.39 -0.62 3.99
CA ALA A 58 -11.74 -1.17 4.06
C ALA A 58 -11.80 -2.55 4.76
N ARG A 59 -10.72 -3.35 4.69
CA ARG A 59 -10.69 -4.73 5.21
C ARG A 59 -9.38 -4.98 5.98
N PRO A 60 -9.18 -4.32 7.13
CA PRO A 60 -7.89 -4.30 7.84
C PRO A 60 -7.46 -5.66 8.38
N ARG A 61 -8.39 -6.57 8.63
CA ARG A 61 -8.09 -7.91 9.18
C ARG A 61 -7.65 -8.93 8.13
N VAL A 62 -7.68 -8.58 6.85
CA VAL A 62 -7.29 -9.50 5.77
C VAL A 62 -5.77 -9.42 5.54
N LEU A 63 -5.02 -10.30 6.22
CA LEU A 63 -3.55 -10.35 6.17
C LEU A 63 -3.00 -10.40 4.74
N ARG A 64 -3.66 -11.15 3.85
CA ARG A 64 -3.26 -11.25 2.43
C ARG A 64 -3.18 -9.88 1.76
N ASN A 65 -4.08 -8.95 2.08
CA ASN A 65 -4.09 -7.63 1.47
C ASN A 65 -2.87 -6.79 1.89
N HIS A 66 -2.45 -6.90 3.16
CA HIS A 66 -1.24 -6.24 3.67
C HIS A 66 0.02 -6.76 2.99
N ILE A 67 0.17 -8.09 2.92
CA ILE A 67 1.34 -8.72 2.29
C ILE A 67 1.41 -8.36 0.81
N ARG A 68 0.29 -8.44 0.09
CA ARG A 68 0.22 -8.04 -1.32
C ARG A 68 0.60 -6.58 -1.52
N ARG A 69 0.12 -5.70 -0.63
CA ARG A 69 0.42 -4.27 -0.69
C ARG A 69 1.91 -3.98 -0.48
N ILE A 70 2.57 -4.68 0.44
CA ILE A 70 4.02 -4.56 0.68
C ILE A 70 4.80 -4.97 -0.57
N TYR A 71 4.52 -6.16 -1.12
CA TYR A 71 5.21 -6.61 -2.34
C TYR A 71 4.98 -5.68 -3.53
N LEU A 72 3.79 -5.10 -3.62
CA LEU A 72 3.48 -4.17 -4.69
C LEU A 72 4.16 -2.81 -4.51
N ALA A 73 4.33 -2.33 -3.28
CA ALA A 73 5.13 -1.14 -2.98
C ALA A 73 6.62 -1.38 -3.31
N ILE A 74 7.15 -2.57 -3.00
CA ILE A 74 8.48 -3.00 -3.42
C ILE A 74 8.60 -2.98 -4.95
N GLN A 75 7.64 -3.59 -5.66
CA GLN A 75 7.62 -3.61 -7.13
C GLN A 75 7.56 -2.20 -7.75
N CYS A 76 6.90 -1.25 -7.07
CA CYS A 76 6.83 0.14 -7.51
C CYS A 76 8.07 0.97 -7.11
N ALA A 77 9.02 0.40 -6.36
CA ALA A 77 10.15 1.12 -5.76
C ALA A 77 9.72 2.37 -4.94
N ASP A 78 8.54 2.32 -4.31
CA ASP A 78 7.95 3.45 -3.59
C ASP A 78 8.21 3.31 -2.07
N SER A 79 9.26 3.97 -1.59
CA SER A 79 9.75 3.87 -0.21
C SER A 79 8.71 4.36 0.82
N ASP A 80 7.99 5.44 0.51
CA ASP A 80 7.03 6.04 1.43
C ASP A 80 5.80 5.14 1.59
N ARG A 81 5.28 4.61 0.47
CA ARG A 81 4.18 3.64 0.50
C ARG A 81 4.59 2.33 1.15
N LEU A 82 5.83 1.91 0.97
CA LEU A 82 6.37 0.71 1.62
C LEU A 82 6.43 0.89 3.14
N THR A 83 6.94 2.04 3.60
CA THR A 83 6.97 2.41 5.03
C THR A 83 5.57 2.36 5.62
N GLY A 84 4.60 3.03 5.00
CA GLY A 84 3.21 3.02 5.47
C GLY A 84 2.57 1.62 5.48
N ALA A 85 2.85 0.79 4.47
CA ALA A 85 2.33 -0.58 4.40
C ALA A 85 2.90 -1.50 5.51
N LEU A 86 4.17 -1.30 5.89
CA LEU A 86 4.79 -2.03 7.01
C LEU A 86 4.19 -1.60 8.35
N ILE A 87 3.98 -0.29 8.56
CA ILE A 87 3.32 0.23 9.78
C ILE A 87 1.93 -0.41 9.94
N ASP A 88 1.11 -0.41 8.87
CA ASP A 88 -0.23 -0.99 8.90
C ASP A 88 -0.21 -2.50 9.23
N LEU A 89 0.76 -3.25 8.67
CA LEU A 89 0.93 -4.66 8.98
C LEU A 89 1.27 -4.88 10.46
N LEU A 90 2.22 -4.12 11.01
CA LEU A 90 2.65 -4.23 12.41
C LEU A 90 1.49 -3.93 13.38
N LEU A 91 0.70 -2.90 13.07
CA LEU A 91 -0.49 -2.55 13.84
C LEU A 91 -1.53 -3.66 13.87
N VAL A 92 -1.75 -4.35 12.74
CA VAL A 92 -2.72 -5.46 12.64
C VAL A 92 -2.21 -6.73 13.33
N LEU A 93 -0.91 -7.02 13.21
CA LEU A 93 -0.33 -8.21 13.79
C LEU A 93 -0.18 -8.11 15.32
N ARG A 94 0.06 -6.91 15.86
CA ARG A 94 0.24 -6.65 17.30
C ARG A 94 1.28 -7.58 17.94
N GLY A 95 2.46 -7.68 17.32
CA GLY A 95 3.56 -8.52 17.79
C GLY A 95 3.44 -10.01 17.45
N ARG A 96 2.40 -10.44 16.73
CA ARG A 96 2.27 -11.83 16.23
C ARG A 96 2.97 -11.99 14.87
N GLY A 97 3.30 -13.24 14.51
CA GLY A 97 3.81 -13.55 13.18
C GLY A 97 5.23 -13.04 12.93
N GLN A 98 6.09 -13.09 13.95
CA GLN A 98 7.46 -12.54 13.93
C GLN A 98 8.27 -12.97 12.70
N PHE A 99 8.26 -14.26 12.36
CA PHE A 99 8.97 -14.77 11.17
C PHE A 99 8.51 -14.14 9.85
N LEU A 100 7.22 -13.83 9.72
CA LEU A 100 6.68 -13.16 8.55
C LEU A 100 7.14 -11.69 8.52
N VAL A 101 7.07 -11.01 9.66
CA VAL A 101 7.50 -9.61 9.81
C VAL A 101 8.98 -9.47 9.45
N ASP A 102 9.84 -10.29 10.06
CA ASP A 102 11.29 -10.25 9.82
C ASP A 102 11.63 -10.48 8.35
N ARG A 103 10.94 -11.44 7.72
CA ARG A 103 11.09 -11.71 6.28
C ARG A 103 10.73 -10.49 5.45
N LEU A 104 9.58 -9.87 5.70
CA LEU A 104 9.10 -8.73 4.93
C LEU A 104 9.98 -7.50 5.13
N VAL A 105 10.43 -7.23 6.35
CA VAL A 105 11.37 -6.13 6.65
C VAL A 105 12.72 -6.38 5.97
N LYS A 106 13.23 -7.62 5.98
CA LYS A 106 14.46 -7.98 5.27
C LYS A 106 14.33 -7.75 3.76
N GLN A 107 13.21 -8.16 3.15
CA GLN A 107 12.95 -7.95 1.72
C GLN A 107 12.75 -6.47 1.37
N SER A 108 12.20 -5.68 2.28
CA SER A 108 11.99 -4.23 2.12
C SER A 108 13.27 -3.42 2.30
N GLY A 109 14.27 -3.98 3.00
CA GLY A 109 15.47 -3.28 3.45
C GLY A 109 16.19 -2.43 2.41
N PRO A 110 16.41 -2.90 1.16
CA PRO A 110 17.08 -2.11 0.12
C PRO A 110 16.35 -0.84 -0.32
N LEU A 111 15.03 -0.77 -0.12
CA LEU A 111 14.19 0.36 -0.53
C LEU A 111 13.83 1.31 0.61
N LEU A 112 13.95 0.86 1.85
CA LEU A 112 13.65 1.67 3.02
C LEU A 112 14.80 2.65 3.30
N GLN A 113 14.43 3.87 3.67
CA GLN A 113 15.38 4.80 4.30
C GLN A 113 15.96 4.17 5.57
N SER A 114 17.24 4.42 5.84
CA SER A 114 17.98 3.85 6.97
C SER A 114 17.31 4.14 8.31
N GLU A 115 16.82 5.37 8.49
CA GLU A 115 16.10 5.84 9.67
C GLU A 115 14.79 5.05 9.85
N HIS A 116 13.97 4.94 8.81
CA HIS A 116 12.72 4.20 8.84
C HIS A 116 12.94 2.72 9.18
N ARG A 117 13.93 2.10 8.55
CA ARG A 117 14.30 0.71 8.81
C ARG A 117 14.71 0.50 10.26
N THR A 118 15.47 1.44 10.83
CA THR A 118 15.95 1.38 12.22
C THR A 118 14.78 1.51 13.20
N ALA A 119 13.88 2.48 12.98
CA ALA A 119 12.70 2.67 13.81
C ALA A 119 11.75 1.46 13.77
N ILE A 120 11.47 0.92 12.57
CA ILE A 120 10.66 -0.29 12.39
C ILE A 120 11.29 -1.47 13.14
N LYS A 121 12.59 -1.69 12.96
CA LYS A 121 13.29 -2.80 13.64
C LYS A 121 13.23 -2.63 15.16
N LYS A 122 13.45 -1.42 15.67
CA LYS A 122 13.36 -1.13 17.11
C LYS A 122 11.95 -1.37 17.65
N ALA A 123 10.90 -0.98 16.93
CA ALA A 123 9.52 -1.23 17.33
C ALA A 123 9.20 -2.75 17.39
N ILE A 124 9.77 -3.53 16.47
CA ILE A 124 9.65 -4.99 16.46
C ILE A 124 10.39 -5.61 17.65
N ASP A 125 11.67 -5.27 17.82
CA ASP A 125 12.55 -5.84 18.85
C ASP A 125 12.04 -5.53 20.27
N THR A 126 11.55 -4.31 20.50
CA THR A 126 11.00 -3.87 21.79
C THR A 126 9.52 -4.22 22.00
N ARG A 127 8.84 -4.69 20.95
CA ARG A 127 7.37 -4.85 20.90
C ARG A 127 6.58 -3.59 21.25
N ASP A 128 7.21 -2.42 21.15
CA ASP A 128 6.62 -1.12 21.41
C ASP A 128 6.22 -0.46 20.09
N LEU A 129 4.95 -0.64 19.72
CA LEU A 129 4.39 -0.05 18.51
C LEU A 129 4.22 1.48 18.61
N SER A 130 4.32 2.08 19.80
CA SER A 130 4.20 3.54 19.94
C SER A 130 5.29 4.31 19.20
N ARG A 131 6.46 3.68 19.03
CA ARG A 131 7.59 4.20 18.25
C ARG A 131 7.28 4.39 16.77
N LEU A 132 6.30 3.67 16.23
CA LEU A 132 5.89 3.82 14.83
C LEU A 132 5.21 5.18 14.58
N ALA A 133 4.76 5.89 15.62
CA ALA A 133 4.20 7.23 15.50
C ALA A 133 5.23 8.28 15.09
N GLU A 134 6.52 7.99 15.21
CA GLU A 134 7.63 8.87 14.81
C GLU A 134 7.90 8.83 13.29
N LEU A 135 7.30 7.86 12.57
CA LEU A 135 7.49 7.67 11.13
C LEU A 135 6.47 8.46 10.29
N PRO A 136 6.76 8.74 9.01
CA PRO A 136 5.78 9.31 8.10
C PRO A 136 4.53 8.43 8.00
N LEU A 137 3.39 8.99 8.40
CA LEU A 137 2.14 8.25 8.47
C LEU A 137 1.29 8.41 7.21
N ASP A 138 1.61 9.30 6.26
CA ASP A 138 0.82 9.65 5.06
C ASP A 138 0.25 8.43 4.32
N PHE A 139 1.03 7.36 4.22
CA PHE A 139 0.63 6.11 3.58
C PHE A 139 0.27 4.98 4.56
N ALA A 140 0.32 5.17 5.87
CA ALA A 140 -0.16 4.21 6.87
C ALA A 140 -1.67 4.40 7.11
N VAL A 141 -2.49 3.73 6.29
CA VAL A 141 -3.93 4.01 6.17
C VAL A 141 -4.74 3.62 7.41
N LEU A 142 -4.23 2.73 8.25
CA LEU A 142 -4.90 2.35 9.49
C LEU A 142 -4.65 3.35 10.62
N SER A 143 -3.46 3.99 10.62
CA SER A 143 -3.11 5.03 11.57
C SER A 143 -3.75 6.38 11.19
N ASN A 144 -3.64 6.79 9.92
CA ASN A 144 -4.24 8.04 9.42
C ASN A 144 -5.76 8.06 9.50
N GLY A 145 -6.41 6.91 9.26
CA GLY A 145 -7.86 6.78 9.36
C GLY A 145 -8.39 6.66 10.79
N ARG A 146 -7.53 6.74 11.82
CA ARG A 146 -7.85 6.46 13.24
C ARG A 146 -8.47 5.07 13.48
N CYS A 147 -8.31 4.13 12.54
CA CYS A 147 -8.84 2.78 12.67
C CYS A 147 -8.07 1.97 13.71
N MET A 148 -6.75 2.22 13.82
CA MET A 148 -5.92 1.74 14.90
C MET A 148 -5.07 2.88 15.44
N GLN A 149 -5.10 3.03 16.77
CA GLN A 149 -4.21 3.94 17.46
C GLN A 149 -3.00 3.16 17.97
N PHE A 150 -1.86 3.84 18.04
CA PHE A 150 -0.72 3.36 18.78
C PHE A 150 -1.11 3.30 20.26
N SER A 151 -1.55 2.14 20.73
CA SER A 151 -1.86 1.94 22.14
C SER A 151 -0.58 2.10 22.95
N ARG A 152 -0.51 3.12 23.81
CA ARG A 152 0.50 3.18 24.88
C ARG A 152 0.30 1.93 25.74
N GLN A 153 1.29 1.05 25.80
CA GLN A 153 1.28 0.02 26.84
C GLN A 153 1.25 0.73 28.20
N LYS A 154 0.27 0.41 29.04
CA LYS A 154 0.41 0.64 30.48
C LYS A 154 1.54 -0.28 30.92
N VAL A 155 2.66 0.33 31.31
CA VAL A 155 3.72 -0.36 32.05
C VAL A 155 3.05 -0.88 33.32
N HIS A 156 2.98 -2.20 33.47
CA HIS A 156 2.63 -2.87 34.72
C HIS A 156 3.93 -3.29 35.40
#